data_AF-A0A7V7ZHF5-F1
#
_entry.id   AF-A0A7V7ZHF5-F1
#
_cell.length_a   1.000
_cell.length_b   1.000
_cell.length_c   1.000
_cell.angle_alpha   90.00
_cell.angle_beta   90.00
_cell.angle_gamma   90.00
#
_symmetry.space_group_name_H-M   'P 1'
#
loop_
_entity.id
_entity.type
_entity.pdbx_description
1 polymer ?
#
loop_
_entity_poly.entity_id
_entity_poly.type
_entity_poly.pdbx_seq_one_letter_code
_entity_poly.pdbx_strand_id
1 'polypeptide(L)' 'MIRCPKCDNETRTTKLVTAMGDVFVAGTIGTDPQPISAQVCSACGYVELYAPQTFEQPEKPLSESEVIEIAPAAGTVPAI' A
#
# COMPACT_ATOMS: atom_id res chain seq x y z
N MET A 1 -12.66 -0.55 -15.41
CA MET A 1 -11.66 -0.97 -16.41
C MET A 1 -11.07 0.29 -17.02
N ILE A 2 -9.74 0.36 -17.16
CA ILE A 2 -9.05 1.57 -17.66
C ILE A 2 -9.04 1.52 -19.21
N ARG A 3 -9.26 2.67 -19.85
CA ARG A 3 -9.29 2.83 -21.32
C ARG A 3 -7.95 3.34 -21.83
N CYS A 4 -7.51 2.85 -22.99
CA CYS A 4 -6.27 3.27 -23.61
C CYS A 4 -6.40 4.70 -24.16
N PRO A 5 -5.54 5.65 -23.77
CA PRO A 5 -5.62 7.04 -24.23
C PRO A 5 -5.32 7.21 -25.73
N LYS A 6 -4.76 6.17 -26.39
CA LYS A 6 -4.41 6.21 -27.82
C LYS A 6 -5.47 5.64 -28.76
N CYS A 7 -6.22 4.62 -28.33
CA CYS A 7 -7.12 3.88 -29.23
C CYS A 7 -8.44 3.45 -28.57
N ASP A 8 -8.70 3.89 -27.34
CA ASP A 8 -9.92 3.65 -26.56
C ASP A 8 -10.30 2.18 -26.28
N ASN A 9 -9.44 1.25 -26.68
CA ASN A 9 -9.53 -0.15 -26.28
C ASN A 9 -9.22 -0.33 -24.78
N GLU A 10 -9.61 -1.47 -24.24
CA GLU A 10 -9.33 -1.79 -22.85
C GLU A 10 -7.83 -2.00 -22.58
N THR A 11 -7.36 -1.56 -21.41
CA THR A 11 -6.03 -1.89 -20.91
C THR A 11 -6.10 -2.96 -19.83
N ARG A 12 -4.98 -3.65 -19.64
CA ARG A 12 -4.79 -4.61 -18.55
C ARG A 12 -3.63 -4.19 -17.66
N THR A 13 -3.85 -4.28 -16.35
CA THR A 13 -2.79 -4.11 -15.36
C THR A 13 -1.87 -5.32 -15.38
N THR A 14 -0.57 -5.10 -15.48
CA THR A 14 0.46 -6.14 -15.40
C THR A 14 1.65 -5.68 -14.55
N LYS A 15 2.47 -6.63 -14.12
CA LYS A 15 3.79 -6.36 -13.52
C LYS A 15 4.86 -6.34 -14.61
N LEU A 16 5.95 -5.62 -14.35
CA LEU A 16 7.17 -5.70 -15.17
C LEU A 16 8.11 -6.75 -14.60
N VAL A 17 8.57 -7.65 -15.48
CA VAL A 17 9.50 -8.73 -15.14
C VAL A 17 10.61 -8.80 -16.20
N THR A 18 11.79 -9.21 -15.78
CA THR A 18 12.94 -9.55 -16.62
C THR A 18 13.29 -11.02 -16.45
N ALA A 19 14.22 -11.55 -17.26
CA ALA A 19 14.74 -12.90 -17.08
C ALA A 19 15.40 -13.14 -15.71
N MET A 20 15.80 -12.06 -15.01
CA MET A 20 16.42 -12.12 -13.68
C MET A 20 15.42 -11.91 -12.54
N GLY A 21 14.16 -11.56 -12.83
CA GLY A 21 13.12 -11.31 -11.83
C GLY A 21 12.35 -10.02 -12.05
N ASP A 22 11.55 -9.66 -11.04
CA ASP A 22 10.67 -8.49 -11.02
C ASP A 22 11.46 -7.18 -11.09
N VAL A 23 10.86 -6.16 -11.73
CA VAL A 23 11.46 -4.81 -11.84
C VAL A 23 10.93 -3.90 -10.75
N PHE A 24 11.85 -3.28 -10.01
CA PHE A 24 11.57 -2.32 -8.95
C PHE A 24 12.14 -0.95 -9.31
N VAL A 25 11.46 0.11 -8.88
CA VAL A 25 12.05 1.46 -8.82
C VAL A 25 12.88 1.54 -7.56
N ALA A 26 14.10 2.08 -7.66
CA ALA A 26 14.88 2.42 -6.48
C ALA A 26 14.10 3.45 -5.64
N GLY A 27 13.95 3.18 -4.35
CA GLY A 27 13.39 4.15 -3.42
C GLY A 27 14.24 5.42 -3.32
N THR A 28 13.65 6.51 -2.83
CA THR A 28 14.39 7.68 -2.34
C THR A 28 15.09 7.35 -1.01
N ILE A 29 15.92 8.27 -0.51
CA ILE A 29 16.67 8.11 0.74
C ILE A 29 15.72 7.63 1.86
N GLY A 30 16.01 6.47 2.45
CA GLY A 30 15.23 5.89 3.54
C GLY A 30 14.02 5.03 3.12
N THR A 31 13.80 4.81 1.82
CA THR A 31 12.67 3.99 1.34
C THR A 31 13.14 2.73 0.61
N ASP A 32 12.42 1.63 0.82
CA ASP A 32 12.69 0.37 0.12
C ASP A 32 12.30 0.46 -1.37
N PRO A 33 12.96 -0.32 -2.25
CA PRO A 33 12.56 -0.45 -3.64
C PRO A 33 11.10 -0.87 -3.80
N GLN A 34 10.39 -0.26 -4.74
CA GLN A 34 8.95 -0.49 -4.96
C GLN A 34 8.66 -1.12 -6.33
N PRO A 35 7.72 -2.07 -6.44
CA PRO A 35 7.47 -2.79 -7.70
C PRO A 35 6.84 -1.86 -8.74
N ILE A 36 7.25 -1.97 -10.00
CA ILE A 36 6.63 -1.24 -11.11
C ILE A 36 5.40 -1.99 -11.63
N SER A 37 4.28 -1.28 -11.74
CA SER A 37 3.09 -1.77 -12.43
C SER A 37 2.94 -1.07 -13.78
N ALA A 38 2.23 -1.71 -14.72
CA ALA A 38 1.96 -1.14 -16.02
C ALA A 38 0.52 -1.37 -16.48
N GLN A 39 -0.01 -0.40 -17.22
CA GLN A 39 -1.21 -0.58 -18.04
C GLN A 39 -0.78 -0.88 -19.47
N VAL A 40 -1.16 -2.03 -19.99
CA VAL A 40 -0.83 -2.46 -21.35
C VAL A 40 -2.10 -2.56 -22.18
N CYS A 41 -2.11 -1.88 -23.33
CA CYS A 41 -3.13 -2.06 -24.35
C CYS A 41 -2.67 -3.10 -25.37
N SER A 42 -3.32 -4.26 -25.40
CA SER A 42 -2.99 -5.31 -26.37
C SER A 42 -3.42 -5.00 -27.80
N ALA A 43 -4.27 -3.99 -28.01
CA ALA A 43 -4.75 -3.61 -29.34
C ALA A 43 -3.74 -2.76 -30.12
N CYS A 44 -3.08 -1.80 -29.46
CA CYS A 44 -2.15 -0.88 -30.12
C CYS A 44 -0.72 -0.91 -29.55
N GLY A 45 -0.46 -1.71 -28.51
CA GLY A 45 0.85 -1.81 -27.87
C GLY A 45 1.22 -0.62 -26.98
N TYR A 46 0.27 0.27 -26.66
CA TYR A 46 0.53 1.36 -25.72
C TYR A 46 0.80 0.80 -24.31
N VAL A 47 1.86 1.30 -23.68
CA VAL A 47 2.25 0.95 -22.32
C VAL A 47 2.43 2.22 -21.51
N GLU A 48 1.84 2.23 -20.32
CA GLU A 48 1.98 3.29 -19.33
C GLU A 48 2.47 2.68 -18.02
N LEU A 49 3.52 3.25 -17.42
CA LEU A 49 4.19 2.72 -16.24
C LEU A 49 3.79 3.53 -15.00
N TYR A 50 3.53 2.83 -13.90
CA TYR A 50 3.15 3.40 -12.63
C TYR A 50 4.03 2.87 -11.50
N ALA A 51 4.68 3.80 -10.80
CA ALA A 51 5.39 3.54 -9.56
C ALA A 51 4.47 3.81 -8.36
N PRO A 52 4.44 2.93 -7.35
CA PRO A 52 3.73 3.18 -6.09
C PRO A 52 4.21 4.49 -5.46
N GLN A 53 3.27 5.33 -5.02
CA GLN A 53 3.59 6.53 -4.26
C GLN A 53 3.60 6.15 -2.77
N THR A 54 4.76 6.20 -2.13
CA THR A 54 4.84 6.11 -0.67
C THR A 54 4.50 7.49 -0.12
N PHE A 55 3.29 7.63 0.45
CA PHE A 55 3.04 8.74 1.35
C PHE A 55 3.65 8.34 2.69
N GLU A 56 4.82 8.87 3.03
CA GLU A 56 5.32 8.81 4.42
C GLU A 56 4.21 9.42 5.31
N GLN A 57 3.46 8.56 5.99
CA GLN A 57 2.70 9.02 7.14
C GLN A 57 3.72 9.29 8.22
N PRO A 58 3.92 10.56 8.66
CA PRO A 58 4.73 10.81 9.83
C PRO A 58 4.13 9.97 10.95
N GLU A 59 4.92 9.05 11.50
CA GLU A 59 4.54 8.25 12.65
C GLU A 59 3.95 9.20 13.69
N LYS A 60 2.64 9.08 13.91
CA LYS A 60 1.97 9.82 14.96
C LYS A 60 2.67 9.42 16.25
N PRO A 61 3.38 10.34 16.95
CA PRO A 61 4.02 9.96 18.20
C PRO A 61 2.92 9.46 19.13
N LEU A 62 3.07 8.24 19.62
CA LEU A 62 2.31 7.71 20.75
C LEU A 62 2.71 8.57 21.96
N SER A 63 2.09 9.73 22.11
CA SER A 63 2.17 10.51 23.34
C SER A 63 1.23 9.87 24.35
N GLU A 64 1.85 9.14 25.28
CA GLU A 64 1.49 8.96 26.69
C GLU A 64 0.03 9.19 27.08
N SER A 65 -0.67 8.09 27.34
CA SER A 65 -1.70 8.00 28.39
C SER A 65 -1.79 6.55 28.85
N GLU A 66 -0.69 6.07 29.42
CA GLU A 66 -0.68 4.90 30.29
C GLU A 66 -1.15 5.33 31.68
N VAL A 67 -2.46 5.42 31.89
CA VAL A 67 -3.09 5.20 33.21
C VAL A 67 -4.49 4.63 32.97
N ILE A 68 -4.57 3.32 32.72
CA ILE A 68 -5.80 2.58 33.03
C ILE A 68 -5.57 2.02 34.43
N GLU A 69 -6.13 2.71 35.41
CA GLU A 69 -6.18 2.32 36.81
C GLU A 69 -6.84 0.94 36.91
N ILE A 70 -6.05 -0.10 37.17
CA ILE A 70 -6.54 -1.44 37.44
C ILE A 70 -6.81 -1.52 38.94
N ALA A 71 -8.08 -1.56 39.35
CA ALA A 71 -8.47 -2.15 40.62
C ALA A 71 -9.71 -3.05 40.44
N PRO A 72 -9.70 -4.26 41.05
CA PRO A 72 -10.40 -5.43 40.52
C PRO A 72 -11.86 -5.56 40.97
N ALA A 73 -12.66 -6.19 40.12
CA ALA A 73 -13.98 -6.70 40.46
C ALA A 73 -13.87 -7.91 41.41
N ALA A 74 -14.56 -7.86 42.55
CA ALA A 74 -14.89 -9.05 43.32
C ALA A 74 -16.18 -8.86 44.12
N GLY A 75 -17.16 -9.73 43.84
CA GLY A 75 -17.93 -10.38 44.91
C GLY A 75 -19.29 -9.81 45.27
N THR A 76 -20.30 -10.66 45.11
CA THR A 76 -21.74 -10.43 45.29
C THR A 76 -22.21 -10.79 46.73
N VAL A 77 -23.26 -10.09 47.19
CA VAL A 77 -24.37 -10.42 48.16
C VAL A 77 -24.16 -10.49 49.72
N PRO A 78 -25.23 -10.38 50.57
CA PRO A 78 -25.37 -9.36 51.63
C PRO A 78 -25.56 -9.94 53.06
N ALA A 79 -25.70 -9.08 54.08
CA ALA A 79 -26.35 -9.42 55.35
C ALA A 79 -26.79 -8.16 56.13
N ILE A 80 -28.10 -8.03 56.38
CA ILE A 80 -28.81 -7.85 57.67
C ILE A 80 -30.28 -7.58 57.34
#